data_AF-A0A1E3HLB2-F1
#
_entry.id   AF-A0A1E3HLB2-F1
#
_cell.length_a   1.000
_cell.length_b   1.000
_cell.length_c   1.000
_cell.angle_alpha   90.00
_cell.angle_beta   90.00
_cell.angle_gamma   90.00
#
_symmetry.space_group_name_H-M   'P 1'
#
loop_
_entity.id
_entity.type
_entity.pdbx_description
1 polymer ?
#
loop_
_entity_poly.entity_id
_entity_poly.type
_entity_poly.pdbx_seq_one_letter_code
_entity_poly.pdbx_strand_id
1 'polypeptide(L)'
;MSAEEETVPTQICKEATQVAEEETVPTTISEHATQTAERFVNTLNSNLGAYGIVGPASAGGGAMAVRSLAAWVQSAIEAENADDTHAEGWTEDHSLQNVKIQAGGIAIDSSGRGCTVINATVQGDGWVTKVSPKNIEFNSYVA
;
A
#
# COMPACT_ATOMS: atom_id res chain seq x y z
N MET A 1 -58.02 4.73 -41.57
CA MET A 1 -58.95 4.92 -40.43
C MET A 1 -58.44 3.99 -39.35
N SER A 2 -57.61 4.52 -38.44
CA SER A 2 -58.01 4.97 -37.09
C SER A 2 -58.37 3.75 -36.24
N ALA A 3 -57.49 3.27 -35.36
CA ALA A 3 -57.06 3.82 -34.06
C ALA A 3 -57.89 3.22 -32.92
N GLU A 4 -57.20 2.83 -31.85
CA GLU A 4 -57.59 2.72 -30.42
C GLU A 4 -56.67 1.65 -29.80
N GLU A 5 -55.65 2.04 -29.02
CA GLU A 5 -55.67 2.20 -27.54
C GLU A 5 -56.10 0.90 -26.83
N GLU A 6 -55.53 0.42 -25.72
CA GLU A 6 -54.46 0.75 -24.79
C GLU A 6 -54.40 -0.51 -23.89
N THR A 7 -53.26 -0.88 -23.31
CA THR A 7 -53.13 -1.33 -21.90
C THR A 7 -51.75 -1.93 -21.65
N VAL A 8 -50.97 -1.23 -20.83
CA VAL A 8 -49.82 -1.78 -20.12
C VAL A 8 -50.35 -2.53 -18.88
N PRO A 9 -49.69 -3.64 -18.49
CA PRO A 9 -49.36 -3.73 -17.08
C PRO A 9 -47.89 -4.06 -16.86
N THR A 10 -47.29 -3.25 -15.99
CA THR A 10 -46.00 -3.47 -15.34
C THR A 10 -46.02 -4.79 -14.57
N GLN A 11 -45.01 -5.64 -14.78
CA GLN A 11 -44.49 -6.49 -13.70
C GLN A 11 -42.98 -6.65 -13.80
N ILE A 12 -42.35 -6.32 -12.68
CA ILE A 12 -40.92 -6.29 -12.36
C ILE A 12 -40.49 -7.70 -11.94
N CYS A 13 -39.40 -8.23 -12.50
CA CYS A 13 -38.54 -9.27 -11.91
C CYS A 13 -37.13 -9.10 -12.54
N LYS A 14 -36.23 -8.35 -11.90
CA LYS A 14 -35.16 -8.79 -10.99
C LYS A 14 -33.96 -9.45 -11.67
N GLU A 15 -32.85 -8.73 -11.57
CA GLU A 15 -31.45 -9.18 -11.50
C GLU A 15 -30.88 -10.01 -12.66
N ALA A 16 -30.02 -9.35 -13.44
CA ALA A 16 -28.64 -9.79 -13.55
C ALA A 16 -27.74 -8.55 -13.45
N THR A 17 -27.38 -8.19 -12.22
CA THR A 17 -26.20 -7.38 -11.98
C THR A 17 -25.02 -8.19 -12.52
N GLN A 18 -24.57 -7.87 -13.73
CA GLN A 18 -23.21 -8.19 -14.14
C GLN A 18 -22.34 -7.04 -13.64
N VAL A 19 -21.90 -7.13 -12.38
CA VAL A 19 -20.63 -6.49 -12.02
C VAL A 19 -19.58 -7.30 -12.75
N ALA A 20 -19.37 -6.97 -14.02
CA ALA A 20 -18.18 -7.40 -14.72
C ALA A 20 -17.03 -6.71 -14.00
N GLU A 21 -16.34 -7.53 -13.22
CA GLU A 21 -14.92 -7.48 -12.90
C GLU A 21 -14.37 -6.07 -12.82
N GLU A 22 -14.09 -5.64 -11.59
CA GLU A 22 -13.10 -4.62 -11.32
C GLU A 22 -11.82 -5.06 -12.03
N GLU A 23 -11.68 -4.65 -13.30
CA GLU A 23 -10.44 -4.66 -14.05
C GLU A 23 -9.55 -3.72 -13.26
N THR A 24 -8.90 -4.26 -12.23
CA THR A 24 -7.84 -3.59 -11.51
C THR A 24 -6.79 -3.33 -12.57
N VAL A 25 -6.80 -2.11 -13.11
CA VAL A 25 -5.80 -1.59 -14.03
C VAL A 25 -4.46 -2.06 -13.47
N PRO A 26 -3.63 -2.80 -14.25
CA PRO A 26 -2.37 -3.31 -13.75
C PRO A 26 -1.58 -2.12 -13.21
N THR A 27 -1.47 -2.06 -11.89
CA THR A 27 -0.81 -0.96 -11.20
C THR A 27 0.67 -1.20 -11.37
N THR A 28 1.40 -0.18 -11.84
CA THR A 28 2.84 -0.36 -12.03
C THR A 28 3.53 -0.63 -10.68
N ILE A 29 4.67 -1.32 -10.68
CA ILE A 29 5.46 -1.56 -9.46
C ILE A 29 5.69 -0.24 -8.69
N SER A 30 5.97 0.85 -9.40
CA SER A 30 6.18 2.18 -8.82
C SER A 30 4.94 2.73 -8.10
N GLU A 31 3.76 2.60 -8.69
CA GLU A 31 2.50 3.03 -8.08
C GLU A 31 2.17 2.19 -6.85
N HIS A 32 2.32 0.86 -6.95
CA HIS A 32 2.07 -0.05 -5.83
C HIS A 32 3.04 0.20 -4.67
N ALA A 33 4.30 0.45 -4.99
CA ALA A 33 5.32 0.81 -4.00
C ALA A 33 5.01 2.13 -3.30
N THR A 34 4.53 3.13 -4.05
CA THR A 34 4.10 4.42 -3.50
C THR A 34 2.92 4.25 -2.55
N GLN A 35 1.87 3.55 -2.98
CA GLN A 35 0.70 3.26 -2.15
C GLN A 35 1.07 2.49 -0.87
N THR A 36 1.98 1.51 -0.98
CA THR A 36 2.49 0.76 0.18
C THR A 36 3.20 1.67 1.17
N ALA A 37 4.08 2.55 0.68
CA ALA A 37 4.81 3.52 1.50
C ALA A 37 3.86 4.52 2.20
N GLU A 38 2.91 5.08 1.46
CA GLU A 38 1.89 5.99 2.00
C GLU A 38 1.07 5.32 3.10
N ARG A 39 0.55 4.12 2.85
CA ARG A 39 -0.21 3.34 3.83
C ARG A 39 0.61 3.09 5.09
N PHE A 40 1.88 2.72 4.96
CA PHE A 40 2.76 2.51 6.10
C PHE A 40 2.96 3.80 6.92
N VAL A 41 3.31 4.91 6.26
CA VAL A 41 3.52 6.21 6.91
C VAL A 41 2.23 6.68 7.60
N ASN A 42 1.08 6.55 6.95
CA ASN A 42 -0.22 6.92 7.52
C ASN A 42 -0.57 6.07 8.75
N THR A 43 -0.33 4.76 8.67
CA THR A 43 -0.54 3.84 9.81
C THR A 43 0.38 4.19 10.98
N LEU A 44 1.65 4.46 10.70
CA LEU A 44 2.62 4.87 11.70
C LEU A 44 2.19 6.19 12.37
N ASN A 45 1.81 7.20 11.59
CA ASN A 45 1.32 8.49 12.11
C ASN A 45 0.07 8.32 12.98
N SER A 46 -0.90 7.51 12.55
CA SER A 46 -2.12 7.26 13.32
C SER A 46 -1.81 6.60 14.66
N ASN A 47 -0.94 5.58 14.66
CA ASN A 47 -0.53 4.89 15.87
C ASN A 47 0.25 5.80 16.82
N LEU A 48 1.19 6.61 16.31
CA LEU A 48 1.97 7.54 17.12
C LEU A 48 1.12 8.70 17.67
N GLY A 49 0.22 9.24 16.85
CA GLY A 49 -0.68 10.32 17.23
C GLY A 49 -1.60 9.95 18.40
N ALA A 50 -2.01 8.69 18.49
CA ALA A 50 -2.80 8.19 19.64
C ALA A 50 -2.07 8.32 20.99
N TYR A 51 -0.74 8.44 20.98
CA TYR A 51 0.11 8.64 22.18
C TYR A 51 0.66 10.06 22.30
N GLY A 52 0.20 11.01 21.48
CA GLY A 52 0.69 12.39 21.47
C GLY A 52 2.10 12.56 20.88
N ILE A 53 2.58 11.55 20.13
CA ILE A 53 3.89 11.60 19.46
C ILE A 53 3.71 12.17 18.06
N VAL A 54 4.57 13.11 17.68
CA VAL A 54 4.56 13.68 16.34
C VAL A 54 5.21 12.70 15.38
N GLY A 55 4.41 12.14 14.47
CA GLY A 55 4.91 11.24 13.43
C GLY A 55 5.57 11.96 12.24
N PRO A 56 6.14 11.21 11.29
CA PRO A 56 6.81 11.74 10.10
C PRO A 56 6.03 12.74 9.24
N ALA A 57 4.70 12.81 9.35
CA ALA A 57 3.86 13.65 8.48
C ALA A 57 3.85 15.16 8.81
N SER A 58 4.68 15.67 9.73
CA SER A 58 4.86 17.13 9.83
C SER A 58 5.40 17.69 8.49
N ALA A 59 4.83 18.81 8.02
CA ALA A 59 4.97 19.31 6.65
C ALA A 59 6.42 19.30 6.11
N GLY A 60 6.61 18.73 4.92
CA GLY A 60 7.90 18.56 4.23
C GLY A 60 8.56 17.19 4.47
N GLY A 61 8.59 16.70 5.72
CA GLY A 61 9.22 15.43 6.08
C GLY A 61 8.47 14.19 5.56
N GLY A 62 7.14 14.24 5.55
CA GLY A 62 6.30 13.12 5.13
C GLY A 62 6.45 12.75 3.65
N ALA A 63 6.55 13.75 2.76
CA ALA A 63 6.71 13.51 1.32
C ALA A 63 8.06 12.87 0.98
N MET A 64 9.14 13.32 1.64
CA MET A 64 10.47 12.70 1.48
C MET A 64 10.47 11.27 2.02
N ALA A 65 9.88 11.04 3.20
CA ALA A 65 9.72 9.72 3.78
C ALA A 65 9.00 8.76 2.84
N VAL A 66 7.84 9.14 2.31
CA VAL A 66 7.08 8.34 1.34
C VAL A 66 7.93 8.02 0.11
N ARG A 67 8.60 9.01 -0.48
CA ARG A 67 9.44 8.80 -1.68
C ARG A 67 10.58 7.83 -1.43
N SER A 68 11.30 7.97 -0.31
CA SER A 68 12.42 7.08 0.03
C SER A 68 11.95 5.65 0.33
N LEU A 69 10.81 5.51 1.01
CA LEU A 69 10.19 4.21 1.26
C LEU A 69 9.68 3.56 -0.02
N ALA A 70 9.02 4.32 -0.89
CA ALA A 70 8.51 3.83 -2.17
C ALA A 70 9.65 3.30 -3.04
N ALA A 71 10.77 4.02 -3.13
CA ALA A 71 11.95 3.54 -3.85
C ALA A 71 12.49 2.22 -3.26
N TRP A 72 12.50 2.08 -1.93
CA TRP A 72 12.93 0.83 -1.29
C TRP A 72 11.95 -0.34 -1.52
N VAL A 73 10.64 -0.09 -1.43
CA VAL A 73 9.60 -1.09 -1.71
C VAL A 73 9.67 -1.54 -3.17
N GLN A 74 9.82 -0.60 -4.10
CA GLN A 74 10.01 -0.89 -5.51
C GLN A 74 11.22 -1.80 -5.73
N SER A 75 12.39 -1.46 -5.17
CA SER A 75 13.57 -2.32 -5.29
C SER A 75 13.39 -3.71 -4.66
N ALA A 76 12.56 -3.83 -3.62
CA ALA A 76 12.26 -5.13 -3.02
C ALA A 76 11.38 -5.99 -3.93
N ILE A 77 10.36 -5.39 -4.57
CA ILE A 77 9.49 -6.06 -5.54
C ILE A 77 10.30 -6.46 -6.79
N GLU A 78 11.12 -5.56 -7.32
CA GLU A 78 12.00 -5.85 -8.46
C GLU A 78 13.00 -6.97 -8.17
N ALA A 79 13.53 -7.01 -6.95
CA ALA A 79 14.43 -8.08 -6.51
C ALA A 79 13.73 -9.43 -6.35
N GLU A 80 12.45 -9.43 -5.93
CA GLU A 80 11.63 -10.65 -5.94
C GLU A 80 11.41 -11.10 -7.39
N ASN A 81 10.99 -10.22 -8.30
CA ASN A 81 10.76 -10.57 -9.71
C ASN A 81 11.99 -11.14 -10.41
N ALA A 82 13.18 -10.70 -10.01
CA ALA A 82 14.45 -11.19 -10.55
C ALA A 82 14.92 -12.51 -9.91
N ASP A 83 14.20 -13.05 -8.92
CA ASP A 83 14.54 -14.30 -8.28
C ASP A 83 14.06 -15.51 -9.10
N ASP A 84 14.96 -16.47 -9.34
CA ASP A 84 14.64 -17.66 -10.15
C ASP A 84 14.02 -18.81 -9.31
N THR A 85 13.60 -18.54 -8.07
CA THR A 85 13.17 -19.59 -7.11
C THR A 85 11.65 -19.75 -6.98
N HIS A 86 10.88 -19.07 -7.84
CA HIS A 86 9.42 -19.12 -7.80
C HIS A 86 8.82 -20.47 -8.22
N ALA A 87 7.59 -20.72 -7.76
CA ALA A 87 6.82 -21.89 -8.16
C ALA A 87 6.40 -21.84 -9.64
N GLU A 88 6.10 -23.01 -10.21
CA GLU A 88 5.54 -23.11 -11.57
C GLU A 88 4.22 -22.32 -11.67
N GLY A 89 4.09 -21.49 -12.72
CA GLY A 89 2.93 -20.64 -12.95
C GLY A 89 2.98 -19.26 -12.27
N TRP A 90 4.09 -18.92 -11.61
CA TRP A 90 4.30 -17.58 -11.06
C TRP A 90 4.44 -16.53 -12.18
N THR A 91 3.94 -15.33 -11.90
CA THR A 91 3.97 -14.14 -12.78
C THR A 91 4.36 -12.91 -11.97
N GLU A 92 4.83 -11.85 -12.64
CA GLU A 92 5.22 -10.59 -11.98
C GLU A 92 4.10 -10.01 -11.10
N ASP A 93 2.82 -10.20 -11.46
CA ASP A 93 1.68 -9.72 -10.67
C ASP A 93 1.63 -10.33 -9.26
N HIS A 94 2.16 -11.55 -9.07
CA HIS A 94 2.21 -12.17 -7.75
C HIS A 94 3.10 -11.40 -6.78
N SER A 95 4.16 -10.74 -7.27
CA SER A 95 5.03 -9.90 -6.43
C SER A 95 4.32 -8.69 -5.83
N LEU A 96 3.23 -8.25 -6.47
CA LEU A 96 2.43 -7.10 -6.06
C LEU A 96 1.36 -7.47 -5.03
N GLN A 97 1.11 -8.75 -4.79
CA GLN A 97 0.04 -9.18 -3.89
C GLN A 97 0.43 -8.94 -2.42
N ASN A 98 -0.44 -8.23 -1.71
CA ASN A 98 -0.36 -7.95 -0.26
C ASN A 98 0.98 -7.34 0.22
N VAL A 99 1.63 -6.54 -0.62
CA VAL A 99 2.88 -5.88 -0.23
C VAL A 99 2.67 -4.97 0.98
N LYS A 100 3.56 -5.09 1.96
CA LYS A 100 3.57 -4.31 3.19
C LYS A 100 4.99 -4.12 3.72
N ILE A 101 5.19 -3.00 4.39
CA ILE A 101 6.36 -2.78 5.24
C ILE A 101 6.03 -3.30 6.64
N GLN A 102 6.83 -4.24 7.13
CA GLN A 102 6.72 -4.82 8.46
C GLN A 102 7.81 -4.25 9.36
N ALA A 103 7.43 -3.61 10.46
CA ALA A 103 8.36 -3.16 11.49
C ALA A 103 8.73 -4.31 12.44
N GLY A 104 10.02 -4.47 12.76
CA GLY A 104 10.46 -5.33 13.86
C GLY A 104 10.35 -4.64 15.23
N GLY A 105 10.42 -3.30 15.25
CA GLY A 105 10.19 -2.49 16.44
C GLY A 105 10.07 -1.01 16.08
N ILE A 106 9.67 -0.19 17.06
CA ILE A 106 9.63 1.27 16.93
C ILE A 106 10.29 1.86 18.17
N ALA A 107 11.36 2.64 17.98
CA ALA A 107 11.94 3.48 19.01
C ALA A 107 11.45 4.92 18.83
N ILE A 108 11.14 5.59 19.92
CA ILE A 108 10.72 6.99 19.93
C ILE A 108 11.87 7.82 20.48
N ASP A 109 12.16 8.95 19.86
CA ASP A 109 13.17 9.86 20.38
C ASP A 109 12.73 10.44 21.74
N SER A 110 13.69 10.86 22.57
CA SER A 110 13.40 11.39 23.90
C SER A 110 12.61 12.70 23.89
N SER A 111 12.49 13.35 22.73
CA SER A 111 11.74 14.59 22.55
C SER A 111 10.31 14.38 22.07
N GLY A 112 9.91 13.14 21.76
CA GLY A 112 8.60 12.80 21.17
C GLY A 112 8.39 13.35 19.75
N ARG A 113 9.46 13.76 19.06
CA ARG A 113 9.42 14.47 17.76
C ARG A 113 10.04 13.66 16.62
N GLY A 114 10.13 12.36 16.82
CA GLY A 114 10.81 11.48 15.89
C GLY A 114 10.73 10.05 16.36
N CYS A 115 10.86 9.14 15.40
CA CYS A 115 10.87 7.72 15.64
C CYS A 115 11.80 7.01 14.67
N THR A 116 12.34 5.88 15.13
CA THR A 116 13.09 4.96 14.30
C THR A 116 12.31 3.66 14.22
N VAL A 117 11.91 3.26 13.02
CA VAL A 117 11.42 1.91 12.77
C VAL A 117 12.64 0.99 12.69
N ILE A 118 12.66 -0.04 13.50
CA ILE A 118 13.80 -0.95 13.67
C ILE A 118 13.52 -2.25 12.93
N ASN A 119 14.55 -2.77 12.25
CA ASN A 119 14.50 -4.05 11.54
C ASN A 119 13.29 -4.16 10.60
N ALA A 120 13.03 -3.10 9.82
CA ALA A 120 11.93 -3.09 8.87
C ALA A 120 12.21 -4.01 7.67
N THR A 121 11.22 -4.80 7.28
CA THR A 121 11.23 -5.62 6.06
C THR A 121 10.11 -5.21 5.12
N VAL A 122 10.28 -5.42 3.82
CA VAL A 122 9.19 -5.43 2.84
C VAL A 122 8.80 -6.88 2.63
N GLN A 123 7.52 -7.19 2.57
CA GLN A 123 7.02 -8.54 2.31
C GLN A 123 5.74 -8.47 1.48
N GLY A 124 5.53 -9.45 0.63
CA GLY A 124 4.28 -9.69 -0.09
C GLY A 124 3.78 -11.12 0.16
N ASP A 125 2.84 -11.57 -0.65
CA ASP A 125 2.32 -12.93 -0.53
C ASP A 125 3.37 -13.96 -0.92
N GLY A 126 3.81 -14.74 0.08
CA GLY A 126 4.77 -15.82 -0.12
C GLY A 126 6.23 -15.40 -0.16
N TRP A 127 6.53 -14.09 -0.03
CA TRP A 127 7.90 -13.59 -0.10
C TRP A 127 8.19 -12.49 0.92
N VAL A 128 9.46 -12.40 1.30
CA VAL A 128 10.01 -11.35 2.16
C VAL A 128 11.28 -10.85 1.49
N THR A 129 11.48 -9.54 1.52
CA THR A 129 12.68 -8.91 0.95
C THR A 129 13.94 -9.61 1.45
N LYS A 130 14.79 -10.02 0.51
CA LYS A 130 16.13 -10.56 0.81
C LYS A 130 17.11 -9.45 1.20
N VAL A 131 16.75 -8.19 0.99
CA VAL A 131 17.53 -7.05 1.45
C VAL A 131 17.50 -7.03 2.98
N SER A 132 18.66 -6.87 3.62
CA SER A 132 18.76 -6.81 5.07
C SER A 132 17.73 -5.83 5.65
N PRO A 133 17.09 -6.19 6.78
CA PRO A 133 16.14 -5.30 7.44
C PRO A 133 16.75 -3.91 7.66
N LYS A 134 15.98 -2.87 7.37
CA LYS A 134 16.45 -1.48 7.47
C LYS A 134 15.97 -0.85 8.78
N ASN A 135 16.82 -0.05 9.38
CA ASN A 135 16.36 0.95 10.34
C ASN A 135 15.94 2.20 9.54
N ILE A 136 14.73 2.69 9.78
CA ILE A 136 14.16 3.83 9.05
C ILE A 136 13.90 4.94 10.06
N GLU A 137 14.63 6.04 9.90
CA GLU A 137 14.51 7.20 10.78
C GLU A 137 13.49 8.20 10.21
N PHE A 138 12.61 8.67 11.08
CA PHE A 138 11.64 9.72 10.81
C PHE A 138 11.84 10.83 11.84
N ASN A 139 12.33 11.98 11.40
CA ASN A 139 12.52 13.15 12.25
C ASN A 139 11.53 14.24 11.84
N SER A 140 10.76 14.77 12.80
CA SER A 140 10.01 16.01 12.58
C SER A 140 10.99 17.18 12.66
N TYR A 141 11.48 17.65 11.51
CA TYR A 141 12.22 18.91 11.48
C TYR A 141 11.22 20.06 11.66
N VAL A 142 11.33 20.78 12.77
CA VAL A 142 10.73 22.10 12.89
C VAL A 142 11.66 23.04 12.15
N ALA A 143 11.24 23.50 10.96
CA ALA A 143 11.92 24.58 10.25
C ALA A 143 11.74 25.91 11.00
#